data_AF-A0A6F8XL84-F1
#
_entry.id   AF-A0A6F8XL84-F1
#
_cell.length_a   1.000
_cell.length_b   1.000
_cell.length_c   1.000
_cell.angle_alpha   90.00
_cell.angle_beta   90.00
_cell.angle_gamma   90.00
#
_symmetry.space_group_name_H-M   'P 1'
#
loop_
_entity.id
_entity.type
_entity.pdbx_description
1 polymer ?
#
loop_
_entity_poly.entity_id
_entity_poly.type
_entity_poly.pdbx_seq_one_letter_code
_entity_poly.pdbx_strand_id
1 'polypeptide(L)'
;MITFLVAQIAVEPGWAVGTVPLDDPTLDRDVLVDLDGRPWVPGSSLAGSLRAHLRAHDATAGTSLETTLMGSRPPKQHDEAADASRLWLLGTRFDADPTPTGRPGVGGEPLLETVGQTGIDRRRGAATATSLRYSRTVACGGVLTAYLRFDGELDAAHLTVLAAWQPAIGRDRSTGGGQARLSRLRHGTIDPCLARGARLWLTHHGEALVAAVATTDLPIAAVTPEAWLVEDLLIEDALLVGDPRPTGPASPRTRGGRPLIPGSAWKGVIRSRVEYILRSLYGAHAACTQPGGCGTCPTCHVFGHQKARGLLAFADSTIDTTWQPATSVRTQVGIDRVTGGSRDRMLFQTDPVTSGRLQLRIDALGPVEDWVRVAVRHVLRDLHDGLIGVGSQVTRGMGTLRLANPPNPPGPVNVPGLTAPPGEPTRPEVHG
;
A
#
# COMPACT_ATOMS: atom_id res chain seq x y z
N MET A 1 15.18 36.03 -9.23
CA MET A 1 14.77 35.39 -7.95
C MET A 1 14.71 33.89 -8.11
N ILE A 2 15.08 33.16 -7.05
CA ILE A 2 15.06 31.70 -6.98
C ILE A 2 14.39 31.32 -5.66
N THR A 3 13.37 30.48 -5.72
CA THR A 3 12.68 29.98 -4.53
C THR A 3 13.18 28.58 -4.21
N PHE A 4 13.54 28.33 -2.96
CA PHE A 4 13.91 27.01 -2.44
C PHE A 4 12.79 26.46 -1.57
N LEU A 5 12.55 25.15 -1.66
CA LEU A 5 11.64 24.45 -0.76
C LEU A 5 12.30 23.22 -0.16
N VAL A 6 11.93 22.92 1.08
CA VAL A 6 12.29 21.67 1.78
C VAL A 6 11.00 20.99 2.22
N ALA A 7 10.72 19.83 1.65
CA ALA A 7 9.60 18.99 2.05
C ALA A 7 10.11 17.87 2.95
N GLN A 8 9.54 17.74 4.15
CA GLN A 8 9.70 16.55 4.98
C GLN A 8 8.47 15.69 4.81
N ILE A 9 8.70 14.44 4.43
CA ILE A 9 7.67 13.47 4.11
C ILE A 9 7.84 12.31 5.08
N ALA A 10 6.85 12.11 5.96
CA ALA A 10 6.78 10.91 6.78
C ALA A 10 6.40 9.73 5.87
N VAL A 11 7.18 8.66 5.90
CA VAL A 11 6.95 7.46 5.08
C VAL A 11 6.71 6.28 6.00
N GLU A 12 5.64 5.53 5.74
CA GLU A 12 5.32 4.33 6.49
C GLU A 12 6.19 3.15 6.03
N PRO A 13 6.48 2.18 6.92
CA PRO A 13 7.23 0.97 6.57
C PRO A 13 6.63 0.19 5.38
N GLY A 14 7.45 -0.57 4.65
CA GLY A 14 7.02 -1.41 3.52
C GLY A 14 7.02 -0.71 2.17
N TRP A 15 7.59 0.50 2.08
CA TRP A 15 7.78 1.21 0.82
C TRP A 15 8.93 0.61 0.01
N ALA A 16 8.88 0.81 -1.31
CA ALA A 16 9.93 0.39 -2.22
C ALA A 16 9.89 1.22 -3.50
N VAL A 17 11.04 1.74 -3.93
CA VAL A 17 11.21 2.25 -5.29
C VAL A 17 11.98 1.19 -6.08
N GLY A 18 11.44 0.77 -7.21
CA GLY A 18 12.06 -0.28 -8.01
C GLY A 18 13.36 0.18 -8.67
N THR A 19 14.32 -0.72 -8.75
CA THR A 19 15.52 -0.59 -9.59
C THR A 19 15.42 -1.55 -10.78
N VAL A 20 16.29 -1.35 -11.77
CA VAL A 20 16.52 -2.31 -12.87
C VAL A 20 17.09 -3.60 -12.24
N PRO A 21 16.76 -4.81 -12.73
CA PRO A 21 17.14 -6.04 -12.04
C PRO A 21 18.66 -6.19 -12.02
N LEU A 22 19.27 -6.38 -10.83
CA LEU A 22 20.67 -6.80 -10.70
C LEU A 22 20.87 -7.79 -9.52
N ASP A 23 21.80 -8.71 -9.79
CA ASP A 23 22.54 -9.70 -8.99
C ASP A 23 21.85 -10.87 -8.27
N ASP A 24 20.66 -10.73 -7.67
CA ASP A 24 20.03 -11.85 -6.94
C ASP A 24 18.93 -12.54 -7.76
N PRO A 25 19.17 -13.76 -8.31
CA PRO A 25 18.18 -14.48 -9.11
C PRO A 25 16.98 -14.97 -8.28
N THR A 26 17.03 -14.87 -6.95
CA THR A 26 15.94 -15.28 -6.06
C THR A 26 14.91 -14.17 -5.83
N LEU A 27 15.22 -12.92 -6.22
CA LEU A 27 14.34 -11.76 -6.07
C LEU A 27 13.72 -11.36 -7.41
N ASP A 28 12.39 -11.29 -7.44
CA ASP A 28 11.67 -10.78 -8.62
C ASP A 28 11.71 -9.26 -8.73
N ARG A 29 11.76 -8.55 -7.59
CA ARG A 29 11.70 -7.08 -7.52
C ARG A 29 12.56 -6.54 -6.39
N ASP A 30 13.58 -5.77 -6.72
CA ASP A 30 14.46 -5.17 -5.71
C ASP A 30 14.05 -3.73 -5.34
N VAL A 31 14.82 -3.12 -4.44
CA VAL A 31 14.74 -1.72 -3.98
C VAL A 31 15.95 -0.95 -4.46
N LEU A 32 15.73 0.30 -4.88
CA LEU A 32 16.79 1.23 -5.20
C LEU A 32 17.51 1.71 -3.94
N VAL A 33 18.83 1.64 -3.96
CA VAL A 33 19.71 2.12 -2.89
C VAL A 33 20.69 3.17 -3.43
N ASP A 34 21.20 4.02 -2.56
CA ASP A 34 22.28 4.96 -2.85
C ASP A 34 23.66 4.26 -2.84
N LEU A 35 24.72 5.06 -3.04
CA LEU A 35 26.11 4.57 -3.05
C LEU A 35 26.56 3.99 -1.70
N ASP A 36 25.89 4.37 -0.60
CA ASP A 36 26.17 3.87 0.74
C ASP A 36 25.28 2.65 1.10
N GLY A 37 24.50 2.14 0.15
CA GLY A 37 23.59 1.00 0.33
C GLY A 37 22.31 1.33 1.10
N ARG A 38 21.96 2.61 1.26
CA ARG A 38 20.74 3.05 1.96
C ARG A 38 19.59 3.20 0.98
N PRO A 39 18.33 2.92 1.38
CA PRO A 39 17.16 3.13 0.56
C PRO A 39 17.09 4.55 0.02
N TRP A 40 16.90 4.64 -1.29
CA TRP A 40 16.92 5.93 -1.99
C TRP A 40 15.66 6.12 -2.83
N VAL A 41 15.12 7.34 -2.78
CA VAL A 41 13.97 7.76 -3.59
C VAL A 41 14.46 8.76 -4.64
N PRO A 42 14.51 8.42 -5.92
CA PRO A 42 15.00 9.32 -6.95
C PRO A 42 14.04 10.50 -7.10
N GLY A 43 14.58 11.67 -7.45
CA GLY A 43 13.79 12.89 -7.66
C GLY A 43 12.66 12.69 -8.69
N SER A 44 12.87 11.84 -9.70
CA SER A 44 11.86 11.48 -10.70
C SER A 44 10.64 10.76 -10.10
N SER A 45 10.80 9.96 -9.05
CA SER A 45 9.69 9.29 -8.36
C SER A 45 8.81 10.31 -7.63
N LEU A 46 9.43 11.25 -6.91
CA LEU A 46 8.69 12.33 -6.24
C LEU A 46 8.07 13.29 -7.26
N ALA A 47 8.76 13.59 -8.36
CA ALA A 47 8.23 14.40 -9.44
C ALA A 47 6.96 13.79 -10.01
N GLY A 48 6.95 12.47 -10.26
CA GLY A 48 5.76 11.75 -10.69
C GLY A 48 4.61 11.84 -9.70
N SER A 49 4.89 11.73 -8.40
CA SER A 49 3.88 11.89 -7.35
C SER A 49 3.32 13.30 -7.26
N LEU A 50 4.17 14.32 -7.33
CA LEU A 50 3.75 15.72 -7.28
C LEU A 50 2.94 16.11 -8.52
N ARG A 51 3.36 15.65 -9.70
CA ARG A 51 2.64 15.86 -10.96
C ARG A 51 1.23 15.27 -10.92
N ALA A 52 1.07 14.09 -10.33
CA ALA A 52 -0.25 13.48 -10.15
C ALA A 52 -1.15 14.30 -9.20
N HIS A 53 -0.59 14.87 -8.14
CA HIS A 53 -1.29 15.76 -7.21
C HIS A 53 -1.76 17.04 -7.89
N LEU A 54 -0.88 17.71 -8.64
CA LEU A 54 -1.20 18.95 -9.36
C LEU A 54 -2.35 18.74 -10.36
N ARG A 55 -2.37 17.61 -11.07
CA ARG A 55 -3.47 17.28 -12.00
C ARG A 55 -4.83 17.15 -11.34
N ALA A 56 -4.87 16.54 -10.16
CA ALA A 56 -6.12 16.40 -9.42
C ALA A 56 -6.69 17.78 -9.04
N HIS A 57 -5.82 18.73 -8.73
CA HIS A 57 -6.19 20.13 -8.48
C HIS A 57 -6.55 20.90 -9.76
N ASP A 58 -5.83 20.71 -10.87
CA ASP A 58 -6.14 21.36 -12.16
C ASP A 58 -7.56 21.02 -12.64
N ALA A 59 -7.98 19.75 -12.50
CA ALA A 59 -9.33 19.29 -12.85
C ALA A 59 -10.44 19.99 -12.05
N THR A 60 -10.12 20.49 -10.85
CA THR A 60 -11.07 21.23 -9.99
C THR A 60 -11.01 22.75 -10.15
N ALA A 61 -9.85 23.30 -10.57
CA ALA A 61 -9.58 24.74 -10.55
C ALA A 61 -9.43 25.39 -11.94
N GLY A 62 -9.42 24.63 -13.03
CA GLY A 62 -9.37 25.15 -14.41
C GLY A 62 -8.08 25.89 -14.81
N THR A 63 -7.06 25.86 -13.94
CA THR A 63 -5.71 26.42 -14.18
C THR A 63 -4.76 25.28 -14.56
N SER A 64 -3.70 25.53 -15.33
CA SER A 64 -2.69 24.51 -15.69
C SER A 64 -1.47 24.57 -14.76
N LEU A 65 -1.68 24.37 -13.44
CA LEU A 65 -0.60 24.43 -12.45
C LEU A 65 0.46 23.37 -12.71
N GLU A 66 0.07 22.21 -13.23
CA GLU A 66 1.01 21.17 -13.62
C GLU A 66 2.04 21.68 -14.62
N THR A 67 1.60 22.31 -15.71
CA THR A 67 2.48 22.79 -16.78
C THR A 67 3.31 23.98 -16.30
N THR A 68 2.71 24.90 -15.54
CA THR A 68 3.41 26.08 -15.00
C THR A 68 4.55 25.71 -14.06
N LEU A 69 4.35 24.73 -13.17
CA LEU A 69 5.35 24.34 -12.18
C LEU A 69 6.32 23.30 -12.75
N MET A 70 5.80 22.26 -13.41
CA MET A 70 6.57 21.07 -13.77
C MET A 70 6.89 20.96 -15.27
N GLY A 71 6.44 21.91 -16.09
CA GLY A 71 6.63 21.89 -17.53
C GLY A 71 5.75 20.87 -18.27
N SER A 72 5.81 20.93 -19.60
CA SER A 72 5.07 20.06 -20.50
C SER A 72 5.52 18.60 -20.36
N ARG A 73 4.63 17.66 -20.72
CA ARG A 73 5.05 16.27 -20.88
C ARG A 73 6.01 16.15 -22.06
N PRO A 74 6.86 15.10 -22.08
CA PRO A 74 7.65 14.78 -23.25
C PRO A 74 6.73 14.71 -24.48
N PRO A 75 7.03 15.48 -25.53
CA PRO A 75 6.19 15.52 -26.71
C PRO A 75 6.13 14.15 -27.38
N LYS A 76 4.99 13.81 -27.99
CA LYS A 76 4.83 12.55 -28.74
C LYS A 76 5.41 12.66 -30.15
N GLN A 77 5.50 13.87 -30.67
CA GLN A 77 6.05 14.19 -31.98
C GLN A 77 7.17 15.21 -31.82
N HIS A 78 8.17 15.16 -32.70
CA HIS A 78 9.36 16.02 -32.59
C HIS A 78 9.03 17.53 -32.67
N ASP A 79 7.94 17.90 -33.33
CA ASP A 79 7.59 19.30 -33.61
C ASP A 79 6.63 19.92 -32.57
N GLU A 80 6.25 19.17 -31.53
CA GLU A 80 5.45 19.69 -30.43
C GLU A 80 6.30 20.58 -29.50
N ALA A 81 5.82 21.79 -29.22
CA ALA A 81 6.46 22.70 -28.26
C ALA A 81 6.47 22.09 -26.85
N ALA A 82 7.62 22.13 -26.17
CA ALA A 82 7.79 21.61 -24.83
C ALA A 82 8.33 22.69 -23.89
N ASP A 83 7.60 22.94 -22.80
CA ASP A 83 8.03 23.86 -21.76
C ASP A 83 8.87 23.11 -20.72
N ALA A 84 10.07 23.64 -20.45
CA ALA A 84 10.95 23.09 -19.42
C ALA A 84 10.34 23.29 -18.02
N SER A 85 10.59 22.32 -17.13
CA SER A 85 10.17 22.42 -15.73
C SER A 85 10.89 23.58 -15.03
N ARG A 86 10.13 24.47 -14.42
CA ARG A 86 10.68 25.52 -13.53
C ARG A 86 10.90 25.00 -12.12
N LEU A 87 10.23 23.92 -11.72
CA LEU A 87 10.42 23.23 -10.46
C LEU A 87 11.38 22.04 -10.64
N TRP A 88 12.47 22.08 -9.89
CA TRP A 88 13.55 21.10 -9.89
C TRP A 88 13.53 20.34 -8.57
N LEU A 89 13.55 19.02 -8.64
CA LEU A 89 13.85 18.15 -7.50
C LEU A 89 15.35 17.88 -7.49
N LEU A 90 16.06 18.54 -6.57
CA LEU A 90 17.52 18.53 -6.51
C LEU A 90 18.07 17.22 -5.95
N GLY A 91 17.32 16.60 -5.03
CA GLY A 91 17.74 15.38 -4.36
C GLY A 91 16.82 15.02 -3.21
N THR A 92 17.06 13.85 -2.64
CA THR A 92 16.32 13.34 -1.49
C THR A 92 17.27 12.68 -0.50
N ARG A 93 16.85 12.64 0.76
CA ARG A 93 17.54 11.94 1.84
C ARG A 93 16.50 11.23 2.70
N PHE A 94 16.73 9.96 2.98
CA PHE A 94 15.88 9.19 3.88
C PHE A 94 16.60 8.97 5.20
N ASP A 95 15.97 9.42 6.30
CA ASP A 95 16.43 9.17 7.66
C ASP A 95 15.40 8.23 8.33
N ALA A 96 15.82 7.01 8.62
CA ALA A 96 14.98 5.98 9.22
C ALA A 96 14.62 6.31 10.67
N ASP A 97 13.38 6.00 11.07
CA ASP A 97 12.96 6.12 12.46
C ASP A 97 13.74 5.14 13.36
N PRO A 98 14.07 5.54 14.60
CA PRO A 98 14.62 4.60 15.57
C PRO A 98 13.58 3.51 15.87
N THR A 99 14.01 2.25 15.87
CA THR A 99 13.21 1.11 16.31
C THR A 99 13.38 0.89 17.82
N PRO A 100 12.46 0.15 18.48
CA PRO A 100 12.63 -0.23 19.88
C PRO A 100 13.93 -1.00 20.17
N THR A 101 14.49 -1.65 19.14
CA THR A 101 15.73 -2.44 19.20
C THR A 101 17.00 -1.64 18.85
N GLY A 102 16.88 -0.38 18.41
CA GLY A 102 18.02 0.47 18.05
C GLY A 102 17.75 1.41 16.87
N ARG A 103 18.80 1.94 16.23
CA ARG A 103 18.65 2.61 14.92
C ARG A 103 18.80 1.57 13.81
N PRO A 104 17.87 1.46 12.84
CA PRO A 104 18.03 0.60 11.67
C PRO A 104 19.40 0.82 11.00
N GLY A 105 20.11 -0.26 10.66
CA GLY A 105 21.48 -0.19 10.12
C GLY A 105 22.61 -0.04 11.16
N VAL A 106 22.30 0.12 12.45
CA VAL A 106 23.26 0.09 13.56
C VAL A 106 22.87 -1.05 14.52
N GLY A 107 23.76 -2.02 14.73
CA GLY A 107 23.49 -3.15 15.64
C GLY A 107 22.74 -4.34 15.03
N GLY A 108 22.63 -4.43 13.69
CA GLY A 108 22.20 -5.65 12.99
C GLY A 108 20.72 -5.71 12.57
N GLU A 109 19.91 -4.68 12.86
CA GLU A 109 18.52 -4.60 12.34
C GLU A 109 18.52 -4.26 10.85
N PRO A 110 17.90 -5.10 10.00
CA PRO A 110 17.95 -4.92 8.56
C PRO A 110 17.03 -3.77 8.11
N LEU A 111 17.62 -2.82 7.39
CA LEU A 111 16.90 -1.70 6.77
C LEU A 111 15.98 -2.15 5.61
N LEU A 112 16.28 -3.32 5.05
CA LEU A 112 15.57 -3.94 3.94
C LEU A 112 15.08 -5.33 4.36
N GLU A 113 13.86 -5.68 3.99
CA GLU A 113 13.27 -7.01 4.19
C GLU A 113 12.87 -7.63 2.86
N THR A 114 12.94 -8.97 2.78
CA THR A 114 12.42 -9.73 1.64
C THR A 114 11.03 -10.25 1.96
N VAL A 115 10.06 -9.91 1.13
CA VAL A 115 8.65 -10.23 1.31
C VAL A 115 8.18 -11.15 0.19
N GLY A 116 7.62 -12.31 0.55
CA GLY A 116 6.97 -13.21 -0.40
C GLY A 116 5.50 -12.83 -0.65
N GLN A 117 5.02 -12.97 -1.88
CA GLN A 117 3.62 -12.77 -2.23
C GLN A 117 3.14 -13.84 -3.20
N THR A 118 1.97 -14.41 -2.94
CA THR A 118 1.37 -15.45 -3.78
C THR A 118 -0.04 -15.03 -4.19
N GLY A 119 -0.42 -15.27 -5.43
CA GLY A 119 -1.76 -15.02 -5.92
C GLY A 119 -2.79 -16.02 -5.38
N ILE A 120 -4.06 -15.62 -5.35
CA ILE A 120 -5.20 -16.51 -5.06
C ILE A 120 -5.84 -16.94 -6.37
N ASP A 121 -6.07 -18.25 -6.51
CA ASP A 121 -6.74 -18.88 -7.64
C ASP A 121 -8.24 -18.58 -7.54
N ARG A 122 -8.77 -17.90 -8.55
CA ARG A 122 -10.14 -17.38 -8.54
C ARG A 122 -11.23 -18.44 -8.65
N ARG A 123 -10.87 -19.67 -9.02
CA ARG A 123 -11.78 -20.81 -9.05
C ARG A 123 -11.72 -21.60 -7.75
N ARG A 124 -10.50 -21.88 -7.27
CA ARG A 124 -10.28 -22.76 -6.11
C ARG A 124 -10.27 -22.04 -4.76
N GLY A 125 -10.05 -20.73 -4.73
CA GLY A 125 -9.82 -19.97 -3.49
C GLY A 125 -8.52 -20.34 -2.76
N ALA A 126 -7.63 -21.11 -3.41
CA ALA A 126 -6.35 -21.55 -2.88
C ALA A 126 -5.19 -20.76 -3.51
N ALA A 127 -3.96 -20.95 -3.05
CA ALA A 127 -2.78 -20.37 -3.70
C ALA A 127 -2.70 -20.77 -5.19
N THR A 128 -2.41 -19.78 -6.04
CA THR A 128 -2.14 -19.99 -7.47
C THR A 128 -0.75 -20.60 -7.63
N ALA A 129 -0.67 -21.70 -8.40
CA ALA A 129 0.61 -22.33 -8.72
C ALA A 129 1.56 -21.32 -9.39
N THR A 130 2.86 -21.44 -9.11
CA THR A 130 3.95 -20.62 -9.70
C THR A 130 3.76 -19.09 -9.60
N SER A 131 2.93 -18.63 -8.66
CA SER A 131 2.66 -17.20 -8.47
C SER A 131 3.42 -16.56 -7.31
N LEU A 132 4.22 -17.35 -6.59
CA LEU A 132 5.08 -16.86 -5.52
C LEU A 132 6.13 -15.92 -6.11
N ARG A 133 6.19 -14.71 -5.57
CA ARG A 133 7.16 -13.68 -5.94
C ARG A 133 7.83 -13.13 -4.69
N TYR A 134 9.13 -12.95 -4.74
CA TYR A 134 9.90 -12.30 -3.69
C TYR A 134 10.23 -10.88 -4.08
N SER A 135 9.96 -9.94 -3.17
CA SER A 135 10.23 -8.53 -3.37
C SER A 135 10.98 -7.98 -2.18
N ARG A 136 12.02 -7.19 -2.42
CA ARG A 136 12.66 -6.40 -1.37
C ARG A 136 11.81 -5.16 -1.07
N THR A 137 11.71 -4.78 0.20
CA THR A 137 11.04 -3.56 0.68
C THR A 137 11.82 -2.95 1.84
N VAL A 138 11.58 -1.67 2.13
CA VAL A 138 12.18 -1.00 3.29
C VAL A 138 11.38 -1.35 4.54
N ALA A 139 12.04 -1.95 5.53
CA ALA A 139 11.38 -2.53 6.70
C ALA A 139 10.92 -1.49 7.74
N CYS A 140 11.44 -0.26 7.66
CA CYS A 140 11.19 0.81 8.60
C CYS A 140 10.50 2.01 7.95
N GLY A 141 9.79 2.77 8.79
CA GLY A 141 9.35 4.12 8.47
C GLY A 141 10.49 5.12 8.63
N GLY A 142 10.20 6.38 8.38
CA GLY A 142 11.16 7.45 8.59
C GLY A 142 10.73 8.75 7.93
N VAL A 143 11.66 9.69 7.91
CA VAL A 143 11.48 10.99 7.26
C VAL A 143 12.29 11.03 5.96
N LEU A 144 11.59 11.18 4.85
CA LEU A 144 12.16 11.50 3.56
C LEU A 144 12.20 13.02 3.40
N THR A 145 13.39 13.61 3.40
CA THR A 145 13.59 15.02 3.09
C THR A 145 13.82 15.17 1.58
N ALA A 146 13.00 16.00 0.93
CA ALA A 146 13.15 16.35 -0.47
C ALA A 146 13.52 17.82 -0.61
N TYR A 147 14.53 18.10 -1.43
CA TYR A 147 15.03 19.44 -1.70
C TYR A 147 14.57 19.89 -3.08
N LEU A 148 13.86 21.02 -3.13
CA LEU A 148 13.31 21.55 -4.36
C LEU A 148 13.80 22.97 -4.61
N ARG A 149 13.92 23.32 -5.89
CA ARG A 149 14.21 24.67 -6.37
C ARG A 149 13.16 25.05 -7.41
N PHE A 150 12.63 26.25 -7.31
CA PHE A 150 11.78 26.84 -8.33
C PHE A 150 12.46 28.08 -8.92
N ASP A 151 12.57 28.12 -10.24
CA ASP A 151 13.13 29.25 -10.97
C ASP A 151 12.11 30.38 -11.08
N GLY A 152 12.03 31.19 -10.03
CA GLY A 152 11.12 32.34 -9.91
C GLY A 152 10.62 32.50 -8.48
N GLU A 153 9.49 33.18 -8.36
CA GLU A 153 8.76 33.36 -7.11
C GLU A 153 7.45 32.56 -7.16
N LEU A 154 7.09 31.93 -6.04
CA LEU A 154 5.82 31.21 -5.89
C LEU A 154 4.83 32.11 -5.15
N ASP A 155 3.68 32.37 -5.76
CA ASP A 155 2.58 33.07 -5.09
C ASP A 155 1.87 32.19 -4.04
N ALA A 156 0.95 32.79 -3.29
CA ALA A 156 0.20 32.11 -2.24
C ALA A 156 -0.66 30.93 -2.75
N ALA A 157 -1.15 30.98 -4.00
CA ALA A 157 -1.96 29.91 -4.57
C ALA A 157 -1.09 28.67 -4.86
N HIS A 158 0.08 28.87 -5.47
CA HIS A 158 1.05 27.79 -5.69
C HIS A 158 1.50 27.17 -4.35
N LEU A 159 1.83 28.00 -3.36
CA LEU A 159 2.27 27.53 -2.04
C LEU A 159 1.18 26.72 -1.33
N THR A 160 -0.08 27.12 -1.45
CA THR A 160 -1.24 26.39 -0.87
C THR A 160 -1.38 25.00 -1.49
N VAL A 161 -1.28 24.89 -2.82
CA VAL A 161 -1.40 23.60 -3.51
C VAL A 161 -0.22 22.67 -3.18
N LEU A 162 0.99 23.21 -3.06
CA LEU A 162 2.18 22.46 -2.64
C LEU A 162 2.08 22.01 -1.17
N ALA A 163 1.52 22.84 -0.28
CA ALA A 163 1.30 22.50 1.13
C ALA A 163 0.20 21.44 1.30
N ALA A 164 -0.72 21.31 0.35
CA ALA A 164 -1.74 20.27 0.33
C ALA A 164 -1.26 18.95 -0.32
N TRP A 165 0.01 18.86 -0.72
CA TRP A 165 0.55 17.70 -1.42
C TRP A 165 0.41 16.40 -0.60
N GLN A 166 -0.21 15.39 -1.22
CA GLN A 166 -0.31 14.03 -0.70
C GLN A 166 0.73 13.12 -1.40
N PRO A 167 1.96 13.01 -0.85
CA PRO A 167 3.02 12.23 -1.47
C PRO A 167 2.71 10.73 -1.43
N ALA A 168 3.14 10.01 -2.46
CA ALA A 168 3.14 8.56 -2.50
C ALA A 168 4.47 8.05 -3.02
N ILE A 169 5.05 7.06 -2.35
CA ILE A 169 6.42 6.61 -2.62
C ILE A 169 6.42 5.27 -3.35
N GLY A 170 6.96 5.26 -4.57
CA GLY A 170 7.29 4.03 -5.27
C GLY A 170 6.09 3.12 -5.58
N ARG A 171 6.28 1.81 -5.36
CA ARG A 171 5.40 0.73 -5.83
C ARG A 171 4.46 0.19 -4.76
N ASP A 172 3.55 -0.70 -5.16
CA ASP A 172 2.66 -1.48 -4.28
C ASP A 172 1.66 -0.65 -3.44
N ARG A 173 1.33 0.56 -3.94
CA ARG A 173 0.39 1.53 -3.34
C ARG A 173 -1.01 1.02 -3.03
N SER A 174 -1.46 -0.05 -3.70
CA SER A 174 -2.78 -0.64 -3.43
C SER A 174 -2.76 -1.78 -2.41
N THR A 175 -1.57 -2.14 -1.91
CA THR A 175 -1.32 -3.36 -1.13
C THR A 175 -0.40 -3.09 0.06
N GLY A 176 -0.49 -1.88 0.63
CA GLY A 176 0.20 -1.50 1.87
C GLY A 176 1.52 -0.78 1.66
N GLY A 177 2.08 -0.76 0.45
CA GLY A 177 3.36 -0.12 0.17
C GLY A 177 3.23 1.37 -0.13
N GLY A 178 4.29 2.13 0.18
CA GLY A 178 4.45 3.49 -0.37
C GLY A 178 3.53 4.56 0.21
N GLN A 179 2.91 4.29 1.36
CA GLN A 179 2.13 5.28 2.10
C GLN A 179 3.07 6.34 2.67
N ALA A 180 2.71 7.60 2.43
CA ALA A 180 3.49 8.74 2.90
C ALA A 180 2.58 9.95 3.13
N ARG A 181 3.08 10.89 3.93
CA ARG A 181 2.37 12.13 4.26
C ARG A 181 3.38 13.27 4.35
N LEU A 182 3.03 14.42 3.77
CA LEU A 182 3.80 15.64 3.95
C LEU A 182 3.66 16.08 5.42
N SER A 183 4.76 16.07 6.17
CA SER A 183 4.78 16.45 7.58
C SER A 183 5.23 17.89 7.79
N ARG A 184 6.11 18.39 6.92
CA ARG A 184 6.61 19.77 6.96
C ARG A 184 6.95 20.26 5.57
N LEU A 185 6.68 21.54 5.30
CA LEU A 185 7.09 22.18 4.06
C LEU A 185 7.58 23.58 4.41
N ARG A 186 8.84 23.85 4.09
CA ARG A 186 9.44 25.17 4.23
C ARG A 186 9.76 25.75 2.87
N HIS A 187 9.70 27.06 2.76
CA HIS A 187 10.10 27.79 1.56
C HIS A 187 10.88 29.05 1.90
N GLY A 188 11.55 29.60 0.90
CA GLY A 188 12.19 30.90 0.97
C GLY A 188 12.77 31.30 -0.37
N THR A 189 12.88 32.60 -0.60
CA THR A 189 13.32 33.17 -1.87
C THR A 189 14.62 33.92 -1.68
N ILE A 190 15.54 33.74 -2.61
CA ILE A 190 16.74 34.57 -2.72
C ILE A 190 16.77 35.30 -4.06
N ASP A 191 17.39 36.47 -4.02
CA ASP A 191 17.81 37.17 -5.22
C ASP A 191 19.33 37.28 -5.26
N PRO A 192 20.02 36.46 -6.08
CA PRO A 192 21.47 36.52 -6.22
C PRO A 192 21.99 37.88 -6.71
N CYS A 193 21.13 38.75 -7.27
CA CYS A 193 21.51 40.09 -7.69
C CYS A 193 21.64 41.08 -6.52
N LEU A 194 21.11 40.76 -5.34
CA LEU A 194 21.21 41.58 -4.13
C LEU A 194 22.37 41.10 -3.24
N ALA A 195 23.05 42.02 -2.55
CA ALA A 195 24.24 41.71 -1.75
C ALA A 195 24.03 40.56 -0.74
N ARG A 196 22.88 40.53 -0.05
CA ARG A 196 22.53 39.43 0.88
C ARG A 196 22.33 38.10 0.16
N GLY A 197 21.64 38.10 -0.98
CA GLY A 197 21.38 36.89 -1.75
C GLY A 197 22.63 36.35 -2.42
N ALA A 198 23.47 37.23 -2.99
CA ALA A 198 24.79 36.88 -3.53
C ALA A 198 25.66 36.21 -2.47
N ARG A 199 25.73 36.78 -1.25
CA ARG A 199 26.49 36.20 -0.14
C ARG A 199 26.00 34.79 0.20
N LEU A 200 24.69 34.59 0.36
CA LEU A 200 24.14 33.26 0.66
C LEU A 200 24.48 32.25 -0.46
N TRP A 201 24.29 32.66 -1.72
CA TRP A 201 24.55 31.83 -2.90
C TRP A 201 26.02 31.40 -3.03
N LEU A 202 26.97 32.29 -2.73
CA LEU A 202 28.40 32.01 -2.87
C LEU A 202 29.01 31.28 -1.67
N THR A 203 28.40 31.40 -0.48
CA THR A 203 28.98 30.84 0.77
C THR A 203 28.36 29.50 1.19
N HIS A 204 27.14 29.20 0.75
CA HIS A 204 26.46 27.94 1.07
C HIS A 204 26.28 27.10 -0.19
N HIS A 205 26.24 25.78 -0.03
CA HIS A 205 26.03 24.82 -1.12
C HIS A 205 25.20 23.63 -0.65
N GLY A 206 24.62 22.89 -1.59
CA GLY A 206 23.83 21.69 -1.32
C GLY A 206 22.72 21.93 -0.28
N GLU A 207 22.58 21.01 0.67
CA GLU A 207 21.56 21.08 1.74
C GLU A 207 21.69 22.35 2.59
N ALA A 208 22.91 22.84 2.84
CA ALA A 208 23.15 24.01 3.67
C ALA A 208 22.60 25.30 3.04
N LEU A 209 22.65 25.42 1.70
CA LEU A 209 22.04 26.55 0.99
C LEU A 209 20.52 26.51 1.14
N VAL A 210 19.91 25.34 0.92
CA VAL A 210 18.45 25.20 1.03
C VAL A 210 18.00 25.47 2.47
N ALA A 211 18.72 24.97 3.48
CA ALA A 211 18.42 25.22 4.89
C ALA A 211 18.57 26.70 5.29
N ALA A 212 19.56 27.41 4.74
CA ALA A 212 19.76 28.84 5.01
C ALA A 212 18.71 29.74 4.36
N VAL A 213 18.08 29.28 3.27
CA VAL A 213 17.07 30.04 2.52
C VAL A 213 15.64 29.67 2.92
N ALA A 214 15.31 28.38 2.94
CA ALA A 214 13.97 27.88 3.18
C ALA A 214 13.64 27.84 4.67
N THR A 215 13.47 29.02 5.26
CA THR A 215 13.24 29.21 6.70
C THR A 215 11.77 29.39 7.06
N THR A 216 10.91 29.74 6.10
CA THR A 216 9.49 30.01 6.35
C THR A 216 8.69 28.73 6.27
N ASP A 217 8.00 28.36 7.36
CA ASP A 217 7.09 27.22 7.38
C ASP A 217 5.76 27.55 6.70
N LEU A 218 5.30 26.66 5.82
CA LEU A 218 3.95 26.70 5.28
C LEU A 218 3.00 25.94 6.19
N PRO A 219 1.79 26.49 6.46
CA PRO A 219 0.75 25.75 7.14
C PRO A 219 0.32 24.57 6.25
N ILE A 220 0.67 23.36 6.66
CA ILE A 220 0.17 22.15 6.01
C ILE A 220 -1.21 21.89 6.59
N ALA A 221 -2.20 21.78 5.70
CA ALA A 221 -3.49 21.24 6.10
C ALA A 221 -3.25 19.80 6.55
N ALA A 222 -3.45 19.52 7.84
CA ALA A 222 -3.39 18.17 8.39
C ALA A 222 -4.57 17.36 7.85
N VAL A 223 -4.52 17.00 6.57
CA VAL A 223 -5.48 16.11 5.95
C VAL A 223 -4.97 14.71 6.21
N THR A 224 -5.38 14.12 7.32
CA THR A 224 -5.45 12.66 7.39
C THR A 224 -6.50 12.26 6.36
N PRO A 225 -6.14 11.56 5.26
CA PRO A 225 -7.14 11.09 4.32
C PRO A 225 -8.15 10.28 5.12
N GLU A 226 -9.42 10.67 5.07
CA GLU A 226 -10.47 9.89 5.69
C GLU A 226 -10.43 8.51 5.02
N ALA A 227 -10.16 7.49 5.82
CA ALA A 227 -10.12 6.14 5.30
C ALA A 227 -11.49 5.83 4.70
N TRP A 228 -11.47 5.18 3.53
CA TRP A 228 -12.70 4.75 2.90
C TRP A 228 -13.45 3.75 3.80
N LEU A 229 -12.73 2.88 4.50
CA LEU A 229 -13.27 1.98 5.51
C LEU A 229 -12.22 1.69 6.59
N VAL A 230 -12.65 1.71 7.84
CA VAL A 230 -11.86 1.29 9.01
C VAL A 230 -12.72 0.38 9.86
N GLU A 231 -12.21 -0.80 10.18
CA GLU A 231 -12.91 -1.76 11.03
C GLU A 231 -11.92 -2.42 12.00
N ASP A 232 -12.31 -2.50 13.26
CA ASP A 232 -11.52 -3.17 14.29
C ASP A 232 -11.86 -4.66 14.32
N LEU A 233 -10.84 -5.51 14.33
CA LEU A 233 -10.97 -6.96 14.34
C LEU A 233 -10.23 -7.58 15.53
N LEU A 234 -10.79 -8.70 15.98
CA LEU A 234 -10.26 -9.57 17.02
C LEU A 234 -9.89 -10.91 16.40
N ILE A 235 -8.72 -11.44 16.75
CA ILE A 235 -8.34 -12.82 16.44
C ILE A 235 -9.09 -13.73 17.41
N GLU A 236 -9.92 -14.63 16.88
CA GLU A 236 -10.73 -15.54 17.70
C GLU A 236 -9.97 -16.81 18.07
N ASP A 237 -9.34 -17.46 17.09
CA ASP A 237 -8.64 -18.74 17.30
C ASP A 237 -7.12 -18.59 17.16
N ALA A 238 -6.67 -18.48 15.92
CA ALA A 238 -5.26 -18.43 15.57
C ALA A 238 -5.12 -17.84 14.17
N LEU A 239 -4.07 -17.08 13.93
CA LEU A 239 -3.82 -16.40 12.66
C LEU A 239 -2.38 -16.70 12.22
N LEU A 240 -2.24 -17.22 11.00
CA LEU A 240 -0.93 -17.47 10.41
C LEU A 240 -0.88 -16.88 9.00
N VAL A 241 -0.34 -15.67 8.93
CA VAL A 241 -0.02 -14.99 7.67
C VAL A 241 1.50 -14.87 7.61
N GLY A 242 2.17 -15.79 6.93
CA GLY A 242 3.63 -15.87 6.96
C GLY A 242 4.20 -16.49 5.70
N ASP A 243 5.50 -16.27 5.48
CA ASP A 243 6.24 -16.90 4.40
C ASP A 243 6.66 -18.33 4.80
N PRO A 244 6.62 -19.29 3.87
CA PRO A 244 7.17 -20.61 4.12
C PRO A 244 8.67 -20.49 4.40
N ARG A 245 9.10 -20.91 5.60
CA ARG A 245 10.52 -20.99 5.95
C ARG A 245 11.07 -22.35 5.53
N PRO A 246 12.30 -22.43 4.98
CA PRO A 246 12.93 -23.70 4.65
C PRO A 246 13.24 -24.54 5.91
N THR A 247 13.44 -23.89 7.06
CA THR A 247 13.68 -24.55 8.35
C THR A 247 12.95 -23.82 9.48
N GLY A 248 12.49 -24.57 10.49
CA GLY A 248 11.77 -24.06 11.66
C GLY A 248 10.24 -23.94 11.49
N PRO A 249 9.52 -23.54 12.55
CA PRO A 249 8.07 -23.41 12.51
C PRO A 249 7.65 -22.29 11.56
N ALA A 250 6.58 -22.51 10.80
CA ALA A 250 5.97 -21.44 10.01
C ALA A 250 5.50 -20.34 10.96
N SER A 251 6.12 -19.16 10.86
CA SER A 251 5.91 -18.05 11.78
C SER A 251 5.12 -16.93 11.09
N PRO A 252 4.47 -16.03 11.84
CA PRO A 252 3.75 -14.90 11.27
C PRO A 252 4.74 -13.96 10.60
N ARG A 253 4.29 -13.27 9.56
CA ARG A 253 5.02 -12.16 8.97
C ARG A 253 5.05 -11.03 9.98
N THR A 254 6.24 -10.48 10.17
CA THR A 254 6.48 -9.39 11.10
C THR A 254 7.06 -8.20 10.38
N ARG A 255 6.79 -6.98 10.86
CA ARG A 255 7.55 -5.79 10.49
C ARG A 255 7.90 -5.01 11.75
N GLY A 256 9.18 -4.64 11.89
CA GLY A 256 9.69 -4.06 13.14
C GLY A 256 9.47 -4.96 14.36
N GLY A 257 9.56 -6.29 14.17
CA GLY A 257 9.32 -7.28 15.23
C GLY A 257 7.86 -7.53 15.61
N ARG A 258 6.90 -6.82 15.01
CA ARG A 258 5.47 -6.98 15.30
C ARG A 258 4.76 -7.78 14.22
N PRO A 259 3.95 -8.80 14.56
CA PRO A 259 3.21 -9.57 13.57
C PRO A 259 2.14 -8.70 12.87
N LEU A 260 1.86 -8.98 11.60
CA LEU A 260 0.91 -8.21 10.81
C LEU A 260 0.18 -9.03 9.75
N ILE A 261 -0.96 -8.50 9.29
CA ILE A 261 -1.62 -8.93 8.04
C ILE A 261 -1.26 -7.92 6.94
N PRO A 262 -0.59 -8.35 5.85
CA PRO A 262 -0.27 -7.46 4.75
C PRO A 262 -1.53 -6.99 4.01
N GLY A 263 -1.53 -5.76 3.52
CA GLY A 263 -2.57 -5.21 2.67
C GLY A 263 -2.79 -6.03 1.39
N SER A 264 -1.75 -6.68 0.88
CA SER A 264 -1.88 -7.67 -0.21
C SER A 264 -2.74 -8.88 0.17
N ALA A 265 -2.64 -9.38 1.41
CA ALA A 265 -3.47 -10.48 1.89
C ALA A 265 -4.93 -10.04 2.06
N TRP A 266 -5.16 -8.86 2.65
CA TRP A 266 -6.49 -8.26 2.73
C TRP A 266 -7.13 -8.08 1.36
N LYS A 267 -6.40 -7.45 0.44
CA LYS A 267 -6.84 -7.23 -0.93
C LYS A 267 -7.20 -8.54 -1.61
N GLY A 268 -6.39 -9.59 -1.42
CA GLY A 268 -6.60 -10.92 -1.98
C GLY A 268 -7.89 -11.55 -1.49
N VAL A 269 -8.07 -11.65 -0.17
CA VAL A 269 -9.26 -12.25 0.45
C VAL A 269 -10.52 -11.49 0.08
N ILE A 270 -10.50 -10.15 0.22
CA ILE A 270 -11.67 -9.31 -0.06
C ILE A 270 -12.03 -9.36 -1.54
N ARG A 271 -11.04 -9.24 -2.44
CA ARG A 271 -11.27 -9.39 -3.88
C ARG A 271 -11.91 -10.74 -4.20
N SER A 272 -11.31 -11.84 -3.70
CA SER A 272 -11.80 -13.19 -3.98
C SER A 272 -13.24 -13.38 -3.53
N ARG A 273 -13.59 -12.85 -2.35
CA ARG A 273 -14.96 -12.97 -1.84
C ARG A 273 -15.95 -12.06 -2.57
N VAL A 274 -15.57 -10.83 -2.94
CA VAL A 274 -16.41 -9.99 -3.81
C VAL A 274 -16.65 -10.66 -5.16
N GLU A 275 -15.62 -11.24 -5.78
CA GLU A 275 -15.77 -11.98 -7.04
C GLU A 275 -16.75 -13.17 -6.90
N TYR A 276 -16.71 -13.88 -5.77
CA TYR A 276 -17.67 -14.93 -5.45
C TYR A 276 -19.10 -14.38 -5.34
N ILE A 277 -19.32 -13.34 -4.53
CA ILE A 277 -20.63 -12.70 -4.34
C ILE A 277 -21.22 -12.26 -5.69
N LEU A 278 -20.43 -11.57 -6.51
CA LEU A 278 -20.89 -11.11 -7.82
C LEU A 278 -21.27 -12.26 -8.75
N ARG A 279 -20.50 -13.35 -8.77
CA ARG A 279 -20.85 -14.53 -9.58
C ARG A 279 -22.10 -15.23 -9.08
N SER A 280 -22.34 -15.24 -7.77
CA SER A 280 -23.56 -15.80 -7.19
C SER A 280 -24.79 -14.97 -7.52
N LEU A 281 -24.68 -13.64 -7.54
CA LEU A 281 -25.81 -12.73 -7.81
C LEU A 281 -26.12 -12.57 -9.30
N TYR A 282 -25.09 -12.52 -10.14
CA TYR A 282 -25.20 -12.09 -11.54
C TYR A 282 -24.70 -13.16 -12.54
N GLY A 283 -24.25 -14.31 -12.06
CA GLY A 283 -23.72 -15.39 -12.89
C GLY A 283 -22.22 -15.25 -13.22
N ALA A 284 -21.67 -16.26 -13.89
CA ALA A 284 -20.22 -16.44 -14.05
C ALA A 284 -19.50 -15.29 -14.79
N HIS A 285 -20.21 -14.51 -15.61
CA HIS A 285 -19.64 -13.41 -16.40
C HIS A 285 -19.40 -12.13 -15.59
N ALA A 286 -20.02 -12.00 -14.41
CA ALA A 286 -19.94 -10.79 -13.58
C ALA A 286 -18.54 -10.51 -13.03
N ALA A 287 -17.73 -11.56 -12.81
CA ALA A 287 -16.34 -11.43 -12.37
C ALA A 287 -15.43 -12.46 -13.04
N CYS A 288 -14.40 -11.97 -13.72
CA CYS A 288 -13.50 -12.81 -14.51
C CYS A 288 -12.63 -13.76 -13.67
N THR A 289 -12.35 -14.94 -14.20
CA THR A 289 -11.44 -15.92 -13.57
C THR A 289 -10.03 -15.92 -14.17
N GLN A 290 -9.75 -15.05 -15.16
CA GLN A 290 -8.48 -15.00 -15.88
C GLN A 290 -7.31 -14.56 -14.98
N PRO A 291 -6.18 -15.31 -14.93
CA PRO A 291 -4.98 -14.85 -14.24
C PRO A 291 -4.59 -13.43 -14.70
N GLY A 292 -4.28 -12.54 -13.76
CA GLY A 292 -3.93 -11.15 -14.07
C GLY A 292 -5.12 -10.20 -14.29
N GLY A 293 -6.33 -10.70 -14.52
CA GLY A 293 -7.56 -9.91 -14.66
C GLY A 293 -7.86 -9.46 -16.10
N CYS A 294 -9.15 -9.40 -16.48
CA CYS A 294 -9.57 -9.03 -17.83
C CYS A 294 -9.55 -7.52 -18.11
N GLY A 295 -9.46 -6.69 -17.06
CA GLY A 295 -9.47 -5.23 -17.16
C GLY A 295 -10.84 -4.59 -17.38
N THR A 296 -11.87 -5.37 -17.75
CA THR A 296 -13.21 -4.86 -18.10
C THR A 296 -14.30 -5.15 -17.07
N CYS A 297 -14.13 -6.15 -16.20
CA CYS A 297 -15.16 -6.49 -15.21
C CYS A 297 -15.13 -5.52 -14.01
N PRO A 298 -16.26 -5.35 -13.28
CA PRO A 298 -16.35 -4.42 -12.15
C PRO A 298 -15.26 -4.64 -11.10
N THR A 299 -14.95 -5.91 -10.78
CA THR A 299 -13.87 -6.24 -9.85
C THR A 299 -12.48 -5.81 -10.35
N CYS A 300 -12.18 -5.94 -11.65
CA CYS A 300 -10.89 -5.51 -12.19
C CYS A 300 -10.74 -3.98 -12.18
N HIS A 301 -11.84 -3.24 -12.30
CA HIS A 301 -11.84 -1.80 -12.14
C HIS A 301 -11.54 -1.39 -10.68
N VAL A 302 -12.24 -2.00 -9.72
CA VAL A 302 -12.10 -1.68 -8.28
C VAL A 302 -10.77 -2.15 -7.70
N PHE A 303 -10.38 -3.40 -7.93
CA PHE A 303 -9.20 -4.02 -7.31
C PHE A 303 -7.95 -3.98 -8.21
N GLY A 304 -8.10 -3.57 -9.47
CA GLY A 304 -7.01 -3.52 -10.44
C GLY A 304 -6.71 -4.85 -11.12
N HIS A 305 -5.82 -4.78 -12.11
CA HIS A 305 -5.35 -5.89 -12.93
C HIS A 305 -3.89 -5.62 -13.35
N GLN A 306 -3.26 -6.51 -14.12
CA GLN A 306 -1.82 -6.39 -14.44
C GLN A 306 -1.42 -5.05 -15.11
N LYS A 307 -2.31 -4.43 -15.89
CA LYS A 307 -2.00 -3.21 -16.65
C LYS A 307 -2.52 -1.93 -15.98
N ALA A 308 -3.40 -2.03 -14.98
CA ALA A 308 -3.91 -0.86 -14.28
C ALA A 308 -4.12 -1.10 -12.79
N ARG A 309 -3.79 -0.06 -12.02
CA ARG A 309 -4.02 -0.02 -10.57
C ARG A 309 -5.52 -0.01 -10.27
N GLY A 310 -5.91 -0.60 -9.14
CA GLY A 310 -7.26 -0.50 -8.60
C GLY A 310 -7.55 0.84 -7.93
N LEU A 311 -8.82 1.03 -7.58
CA LEU A 311 -9.33 2.20 -6.86
C LEU A 311 -9.17 2.07 -5.34
N LEU A 312 -9.01 0.87 -4.80
CA LEU A 312 -8.82 0.65 -3.36
C LEU A 312 -7.36 0.31 -3.02
N ALA A 313 -6.88 0.93 -1.94
CA ALA A 313 -5.62 0.63 -1.28
C ALA A 313 -5.87 0.00 0.09
N PHE A 314 -5.19 -1.10 0.37
CA PHE A 314 -5.31 -1.83 1.63
C PHE A 314 -4.04 -1.58 2.43
N ALA A 315 -4.16 -1.04 3.64
CA ALA A 315 -3.03 -0.85 4.53
C ALA A 315 -2.60 -2.18 5.16
N ASP A 316 -1.35 -2.23 5.63
CA ASP A 316 -0.88 -3.34 6.47
C ASP A 316 -1.48 -3.18 7.87
N SER A 317 -2.04 -4.27 8.41
CA SER A 317 -2.62 -4.29 9.75
C SER A 317 -1.64 -4.90 10.74
N THR A 318 -0.96 -4.05 11.52
CA THR A 318 -0.15 -4.54 12.65
C THR A 318 -1.07 -5.12 13.71
N ILE A 319 -0.63 -6.23 14.31
CA ILE A 319 -1.40 -6.92 15.33
C ILE A 319 -0.85 -6.49 16.69
N ASP A 320 -1.76 -6.04 17.55
CA ASP A 320 -1.50 -5.86 18.96
C ASP A 320 -1.62 -7.20 19.68
N THR A 321 -0.48 -7.74 20.07
CA THR A 321 -0.32 -9.03 20.76
C THR A 321 -0.04 -8.89 22.25
N THR A 322 -0.33 -7.72 22.85
CA THR A 322 -0.15 -7.45 24.29
C THR A 322 -0.72 -8.54 25.21
N TRP A 323 -1.77 -9.24 24.76
CA TRP A 323 -2.46 -10.31 25.52
C TRP A 323 -2.14 -11.73 25.04
N GLN A 324 -1.08 -11.91 24.24
CA GLN A 324 -0.72 -13.21 23.68
C GLN A 324 0.08 -14.06 24.69
N PRO A 325 -0.18 -15.38 24.79
CA PRO A 325 0.63 -16.29 25.60
C PRO A 325 2.08 -16.35 25.09
N ALA A 326 3.04 -16.60 25.99
CA ALA A 326 4.48 -16.62 25.70
C ALA A 326 4.93 -17.72 24.71
N THR A 327 4.09 -18.71 24.40
CA THR A 327 4.36 -19.73 23.39
C THR A 327 3.06 -20.22 22.78
N SER A 328 2.92 -20.09 21.46
CA SER A 328 1.74 -20.57 20.71
C SER A 328 2.09 -21.62 19.66
N VAL A 329 3.30 -22.21 19.70
CA VAL A 329 3.75 -23.23 18.76
C VAL A 329 2.79 -24.44 18.79
N ARG A 330 2.11 -24.67 17.66
CA ARG A 330 1.26 -25.83 17.43
C ARG A 330 2.01 -26.84 16.57
N THR A 331 2.05 -28.08 17.04
CA THR A 331 2.59 -29.20 16.24
C THR A 331 1.41 -29.96 15.62
N GLN A 332 1.40 -30.05 14.29
CA GLN A 332 0.44 -30.84 13.53
C GLN A 332 1.16 -32.05 12.94
N VAL A 333 0.50 -33.21 13.00
CA VAL A 333 1.01 -34.47 12.45
C VAL A 333 0.12 -34.89 11.28
N GLY A 334 0.72 -35.18 10.13
CA GLY A 334 0.00 -35.84 9.04
C GLY A 334 -0.30 -37.29 9.40
N ILE A 335 -1.56 -37.66 9.57
CA ILE A 335 -1.97 -39.05 9.80
C ILE A 335 -2.12 -39.76 8.45
N ASP A 336 -1.50 -40.93 8.30
CA ASP A 336 -1.74 -41.78 7.14
C ASP A 336 -3.10 -42.47 7.26
N ARG A 337 -3.98 -42.26 6.27
CA ARG A 337 -5.35 -42.82 6.30
C ARG A 337 -5.39 -44.33 6.15
N VAL A 338 -4.31 -44.98 5.69
CA VAL A 338 -4.22 -46.43 5.50
C VAL A 338 -3.66 -47.10 6.75
N THR A 339 -2.60 -46.55 7.35
CA THR A 339 -1.93 -47.18 8.50
C THR A 339 -2.43 -46.67 9.86
N GLY A 340 -3.16 -45.55 9.90
CA GLY A 340 -3.59 -44.88 11.14
C GLY A 340 -2.43 -44.28 11.96
N GLY A 341 -1.19 -44.48 11.52
CA GLY A 341 0.01 -43.95 12.15
C GLY A 341 0.35 -42.54 11.67
N SER A 342 1.24 -41.88 12.40
CA SER A 342 1.92 -40.68 11.93
C SER A 342 2.69 -40.99 10.66
N ARG A 343 2.55 -40.17 9.60
CA ARG A 343 3.44 -40.24 8.44
C ARG A 343 4.85 -39.80 8.86
N ASP A 344 5.84 -40.65 8.58
CA ASP A 344 7.23 -40.29 8.77
C ASP A 344 7.56 -39.00 8.00
N ARG A 345 8.23 -38.06 8.68
CA ARG A 345 8.68 -36.75 8.15
C ARG A 345 7.59 -35.73 7.84
N MET A 346 6.38 -35.86 8.38
CA MET A 346 5.27 -34.91 8.19
C MET A 346 4.84 -34.19 9.49
N LEU A 347 5.84 -33.78 10.29
CA LEU A 347 5.65 -32.86 11.42
C LEU A 347 5.64 -31.42 10.90
N PHE A 348 4.49 -30.76 10.98
CA PHE A 348 4.37 -29.33 10.67
C PHE A 348 4.25 -28.56 11.96
N GLN A 349 5.30 -27.80 12.30
CA GLN A 349 5.22 -26.86 13.41
C GLN A 349 4.81 -25.49 12.86
N THR A 350 3.80 -24.89 13.49
CA THR A 350 3.35 -23.53 13.20
C THR A 350 3.41 -22.72 14.47
N ASP A 351 3.77 -21.44 14.36
CA ASP A 351 3.74 -20.50 15.48
C ASP A 351 2.73 -19.39 15.18
N PRO A 352 1.42 -19.69 15.23
CA PRO A 352 0.39 -18.71 14.88
C PRO A 352 0.24 -17.64 15.96
N VAL A 353 -0.30 -16.49 15.56
CA VAL A 353 -0.82 -15.50 16.51
C VAL A 353 -2.16 -15.98 17.06
N THR A 354 -2.23 -16.35 18.34
CA THR A 354 -3.45 -16.97 18.94
C THR A 354 -4.47 -15.97 19.46
N SER A 355 -4.05 -14.75 19.73
CA SER A 355 -4.94 -13.69 20.19
C SER A 355 -4.32 -12.34 19.83
N GLY A 356 -5.17 -11.36 19.56
CA GLY A 356 -4.73 -10.01 19.26
C GLY A 356 -5.83 -9.15 18.67
N ARG A 357 -5.59 -7.84 18.72
CA ARG A 357 -6.45 -6.85 18.07
C ARG A 357 -5.71 -6.29 16.86
N LEU A 358 -6.45 -5.99 15.81
CA LEU A 358 -5.90 -5.34 14.63
C LEU A 358 -6.98 -4.47 13.97
N GLN A 359 -6.55 -3.55 13.12
CA GLN A 359 -7.44 -2.67 12.39
C GLN A 359 -7.27 -2.89 10.89
N LEU A 360 -8.37 -3.19 10.19
CA LEU A 360 -8.42 -3.15 8.73
C LEU A 360 -8.63 -1.70 8.31
N ARG A 361 -7.71 -1.14 7.54
CA ARG A 361 -7.85 0.17 6.91
C ARG A 361 -7.79 0.04 5.40
N ILE A 362 -8.81 0.59 4.73
CA ILE A 362 -8.90 0.68 3.27
C ILE A 362 -9.02 2.16 2.90
N ASP A 363 -8.18 2.60 1.97
CA ASP A 363 -8.17 3.96 1.44
C ASP A 363 -8.68 3.96 -0.02
N ALA A 364 -9.43 4.99 -0.41
CA ALA A 364 -9.84 5.20 -1.79
C ALA A 364 -8.79 6.05 -2.52
N LEU A 365 -8.33 5.55 -3.67
CA LEU A 365 -7.36 6.22 -4.55
C LEU A 365 -8.03 7.07 -5.65
N GLY A 366 -9.36 7.14 -5.62
CA GLY A 366 -10.22 7.84 -6.57
C GLY A 366 -11.69 7.62 -6.20
N PRO A 367 -12.65 8.12 -7.01
CA PRO A 367 -14.08 7.90 -6.78
C PRO A 367 -14.42 6.40 -6.78
N VAL A 368 -15.11 5.94 -5.74
CA VAL A 368 -15.54 4.55 -5.58
C VAL A 368 -17.06 4.51 -5.53
N GLU A 369 -17.67 3.67 -6.36
CA GLU A 369 -19.13 3.50 -6.41
C GLU A 369 -19.69 2.85 -5.13
N ASP A 370 -20.93 3.17 -4.76
CA ASP A 370 -21.55 2.73 -3.51
C ASP A 370 -21.71 1.21 -3.39
N TRP A 371 -21.94 0.53 -4.50
CA TRP A 371 -22.07 -0.94 -4.52
C TRP A 371 -20.84 -1.63 -3.97
N VAL A 372 -19.65 -1.03 -4.13
CA VAL A 372 -18.38 -1.55 -3.65
C VAL A 372 -18.37 -1.58 -2.13
N ARG A 373 -18.86 -0.52 -1.49
CA ARG A 373 -18.96 -0.44 -0.03
C ARG A 373 -19.90 -1.51 0.51
N VAL A 374 -21.05 -1.69 -0.14
CA VAL A 374 -22.03 -2.72 0.24
C VAL A 374 -21.44 -4.12 0.07
N ALA A 375 -20.76 -4.40 -1.05
CA ALA A 375 -20.10 -5.68 -1.30
C ALA A 375 -19.00 -5.97 -0.26
N VAL A 376 -18.16 -5.00 0.08
CA VAL A 376 -17.14 -5.16 1.12
C VAL A 376 -17.78 -5.40 2.49
N ARG A 377 -18.90 -4.73 2.83
CA ARG A 377 -19.62 -5.02 4.09
C ARG A 377 -20.14 -6.47 4.14
N HIS A 378 -20.62 -7.04 3.03
CA HIS A 378 -20.97 -8.46 2.96
C HIS A 378 -19.75 -9.35 3.21
N VAL A 379 -18.58 -9.02 2.64
CA VAL A 379 -17.33 -9.76 2.91
C VAL A 379 -16.95 -9.69 4.40
N LEU A 380 -17.07 -8.52 5.03
CA LEU A 380 -16.75 -8.36 6.45
C LEU A 380 -17.71 -9.15 7.34
N ARG A 381 -18.98 -9.22 6.96
CA ARG A 381 -19.94 -10.11 7.61
C ARG A 381 -19.58 -11.57 7.43
N ASP A 382 -19.27 -12.01 6.21
CA ASP A 382 -18.80 -13.38 5.94
C ASP A 382 -17.56 -13.74 6.78
N LEU A 383 -16.66 -12.76 6.99
CA LEU A 383 -15.50 -12.92 7.86
C LEU A 383 -15.91 -13.06 9.33
N HIS A 384 -16.78 -12.19 9.84
CA HIS A 384 -17.30 -12.25 11.22
C HIS A 384 -18.09 -13.53 11.51
N ASP A 385 -18.82 -14.04 10.52
CA ASP A 385 -19.61 -15.28 10.59
C ASP A 385 -18.73 -16.53 10.39
N GLY A 386 -17.42 -16.38 10.16
CA GLY A 386 -16.46 -17.48 9.99
C GLY A 386 -16.58 -18.23 8.65
N LEU A 387 -17.29 -17.67 7.67
CA LEU A 387 -17.45 -18.26 6.33
C LEU A 387 -16.20 -18.14 5.47
N ILE A 388 -15.35 -17.16 5.79
CA ILE A 388 -14.02 -16.98 5.23
C ILE A 388 -13.02 -16.70 6.35
N GLY A 389 -11.75 -16.96 6.12
CA GLY A 389 -10.67 -16.57 7.03
C GLY A 389 -9.46 -16.03 6.27
N VAL A 390 -8.51 -15.49 7.02
CA VAL A 390 -7.34 -14.80 6.47
C VAL A 390 -6.06 -15.58 6.74
N GLY A 391 -5.21 -15.69 5.71
CA GLY A 391 -3.90 -16.34 5.82
C GLY A 391 -3.88 -17.80 5.39
N SER A 392 -2.96 -18.55 5.97
CA SER A 392 -2.71 -19.95 5.62
C SER A 392 -3.43 -20.91 6.57
N GLN A 393 -3.67 -22.14 6.10
CA GLN A 393 -4.30 -23.21 6.90
C GLN A 393 -5.70 -22.88 7.43
N VAL A 394 -6.47 -22.10 6.67
CA VAL A 394 -7.80 -21.63 7.07
C VAL A 394 -8.77 -22.77 7.39
N THR A 395 -8.70 -23.84 6.59
CA THR A 395 -9.48 -25.08 6.78
C THR A 395 -9.11 -25.88 8.03
N ARG A 396 -8.08 -25.47 8.77
CA ARG A 396 -7.61 -26.09 10.01
C ARG A 396 -7.85 -25.22 11.25
N GLY A 397 -8.78 -24.26 11.17
CA GLY A 397 -9.11 -23.35 12.27
C GLY A 397 -8.11 -22.21 12.47
N MET A 398 -7.37 -21.86 11.42
CA MET A 398 -6.54 -20.65 11.39
C MET A 398 -7.27 -19.55 10.61
N GLY A 399 -6.98 -18.28 10.85
CA GLY A 399 -7.51 -17.15 10.12
C GLY A 399 -8.91 -16.69 10.51
N THR A 400 -9.52 -17.22 11.58
CA THR A 400 -10.81 -16.77 12.10
C THR A 400 -10.67 -15.40 12.75
N LEU A 401 -11.40 -14.41 12.22
CA LEU A 401 -11.41 -13.04 12.73
C LEU A 401 -12.84 -12.59 12.98
N ARG A 402 -13.09 -11.88 14.09
CA ARG A 402 -14.37 -11.24 14.36
C ARG A 402 -14.23 -9.73 14.32
N LEU A 403 -15.21 -9.06 13.72
CA LEU A 403 -15.40 -7.62 13.91
C LEU A 403 -15.71 -7.32 15.38
N ALA A 404 -15.02 -6.33 15.96
CA ALA A 404 -15.31 -5.86 17.31
C ALA A 404 -16.71 -5.24 17.41
N ASN A 405 -17.13 -4.56 16.34
CA ASN A 405 -18.47 -3.99 16.18
C ASN A 405 -19.08 -4.52 14.88
N PRO A 406 -19.86 -5.62 14.91
CA PRO A 406 -20.42 -6.18 13.70
C PRO A 406 -21.42 -5.20 13.06
N PRO A 407 -21.32 -4.93 11.74
CA PRO A 407 -22.24 -4.03 11.06
C PRO A 407 -23.62 -4.67 10.95
N ASN A 408 -24.65 -3.82 10.91
CA ASN A 408 -25.99 -4.24 10.52
C ASN A 408 -25.96 -4.94 9.15
N PRO A 409 -26.91 -5.85 8.88
CA PRO A 409 -27.03 -6.52 7.58
C PRO A 409 -26.95 -5.50 6.43
N PRO A 410 -25.94 -5.60 5.55
CA PRO A 410 -25.83 -4.67 4.44
C PRO A 410 -26.96 -4.91 3.44
N GLY A 411 -27.37 -3.84 2.75
CA GLY A 411 -28.39 -3.90 1.70
C GLY A 411 -27.97 -4.73 0.47
N PRO A 412 -28.80 -4.75 -0.58
CA PRO A 412 -28.48 -5.48 -1.81
C PRO A 412 -27.26 -4.87 -2.52
N VAL A 413 -26.38 -5.73 -3.03
CA VAL A 413 -25.27 -5.31 -3.90
C VAL A 413 -25.85 -5.05 -5.28
N ASN A 414 -25.95 -3.78 -5.70
CA ASN A 414 -26.49 -3.38 -7.00
C ASN A 414 -25.37 -2.84 -7.89
N VAL A 415 -24.87 -3.64 -8.83
CA VAL A 415 -23.78 -3.23 -9.74
C VAL A 415 -24.36 -2.66 -11.04
N PRO A 416 -24.02 -1.41 -11.42
CA PRO A 416 -24.46 -0.83 -12.67
C PRO A 416 -24.08 -1.69 -13.89
N GLY A 417 -25.06 -1.93 -14.77
CA GLY A 417 -24.86 -2.69 -16.00
C GLY A 417 -24.85 -4.22 -15.82
N LEU A 418 -25.00 -4.74 -14.60
CA LEU A 418 -25.24 -6.17 -14.36
C LEU A 418 -26.70 -6.41 -14.00
N THR A 419 -27.32 -7.37 -14.67
CA THR A 419 -28.68 -7.86 -14.35
C THR A 419 -28.58 -9.25 -13.78
N ALA A 420 -29.40 -9.53 -12.76
CA ALA A 420 -29.51 -10.88 -12.24
C ALA A 420 -30.00 -11.80 -13.36
N PRO A 421 -29.50 -13.04 -13.46
CA PRO A 421 -30.05 -14.00 -14.40
C PRO A 421 -31.56 -14.14 -14.15
N PRO A 422 -32.38 -14.33 -15.20
CA PRO A 422 -33.81 -14.56 -15.04
C PRO A 422 -33.99 -15.72 -14.06
N GLY A 423 -34.68 -15.45 -12.94
CA GLY A 423 -34.81 -16.41 -11.85
C GLY A 423 -35.41 -17.73 -12.34
N GLU A 424 -34.78 -18.83 -11.96
CA GLU A 424 -35.49 -20.10 -11.88
C GLU A 424 -36.64 -19.89 -10.87
N PRO A 425 -37.89 -20.24 -11.20
CA PRO A 425 -39.03 -19.89 -10.37
C PRO A 425 -38.82 -20.42 -8.95
N THR A 426 -38.95 -19.52 -7.98
CA THR A 426 -38.99 -19.84 -6.56
C THR A 426 -39.94 -21.01 -6.35
N ARG A 427 -39.41 -22.14 -5.84
CA ARG A 427 -40.24 -23.24 -5.35
C ARG A 427 -41.31 -22.64 -4.42
N PRO A 428 -42.60 -22.96 -4.60
CA PRO A 428 -43.64 -22.44 -3.73
C PRO A 428 -43.33 -22.85 -2.28
N GLU A 429 -43.49 -21.89 -1.37
CA GLU A 429 -43.47 -22.12 0.06
C GLU A 429 -44.40 -23.30 0.38
N VAL A 430 -43.82 -24.38 0.90
CA VAL A 430 -44.60 -25.46 1.48
C VAL A 430 -45.10 -24.95 2.82
N HIS A 431 -46.29 -24.35 2.81
CA HIS A 431 -47.14 -24.36 3.98
C HIS A 431 -47.69 -25.78 4.14
N GLY A 432 -47.35 -26.42 5.25
CA GLY A 432 -47.79 -27.76 5.64
C GLY A 432 -46.95 -28.29 6.78
#